data_AF-A0A7K5DS63-F1
#
_entry.id   AF-A0A7K5DS63-F1
#
_cell.length_a   1.000
_cell.length_b   1.000
_cell.length_c   1.000
_cell.angle_alpha   90.00
_cell.angle_beta   90.00
_cell.angle_gamma   90.00
#
_symmetry.space_group_name_H-M   'P 1'
#
loop_
_entity.id
_entity.type
_entity.pdbx_description
1 polymer ?
#
loop_
_entity_poly.entity_id
_entity_poly.type
_entity_poly.pdbx_seq_one_letter_code
_entity_poly.pdbx_strand_id
1 'polypeptide(L)'
;GEPPAWSPAPAQAQAAALLEEAADLLVLHRDFAAAVEKCEAGCDSLAGCDSLAAGPGPAPGPESSAEVKCSLCVVGIQALAEMNRWREVLSWVLQYYHVPEHLPPKVLELCILLYSKVEEPQVMLEVGSSWLRDQTNKNLSEYSSLLELYLLQVLLPLGRFEGAEELVCGCDVLDSEQQLAFLGTIGKSRCQWSQQEEMRSAAEEQHNTATESVLGALSQKLLTMLALLRRALRSMSSHFYLLPYKKMLLATFLLYLVVVRLDPASPTSLPFIYKLVQLFRQAWAAVLSPIHRPPIRD
;
A
#
# COMPACT_ATOMS: atom_id res chain seq x y z
N GLY A 1 -54.26 20.92 7.79
CA GLY A 1 -53.32 20.84 6.66
C GLY A 1 -52.06 20.23 7.20
N GLU A 2 -51.72 19.02 6.73
CA GLU A 2 -50.41 18.41 6.99
C GLU A 2 -49.28 19.32 6.46
N PRO A 3 -48.13 19.38 7.14
CA PRO A 3 -46.98 20.10 6.61
C PRO A 3 -46.44 19.37 5.36
N PRO A 4 -45.92 20.09 4.36
CA PRO A 4 -45.40 19.46 3.14
C PRO A 4 -44.17 18.62 3.47
N ALA A 5 -44.17 17.38 2.99
CA ALA A 5 -43.05 16.46 3.07
C ALA A 5 -41.83 17.06 2.34
N TRP A 6 -40.74 17.25 3.08
CA TRP A 6 -39.46 17.71 2.52
C TRP A 6 -38.94 16.69 1.50
N SER A 7 -38.79 17.11 0.25
CA SER A 7 -38.12 16.32 -0.79
C SER A 7 -36.63 16.69 -0.78
N PRO A 8 -35.70 15.73 -0.67
CA PRO A 8 -34.27 16.02 -0.78
C PRO A 8 -33.98 16.66 -2.15
N ALA A 9 -32.99 17.56 -2.20
CA ALA A 9 -32.55 18.15 -3.46
C ALA A 9 -32.15 17.03 -4.45
N PRO A 10 -32.40 17.17 -5.75
CA PRO A 10 -32.25 16.08 -6.72
C PRO A 10 -30.84 15.44 -6.71
N ALA A 11 -29.79 16.24 -6.49
CA ALA A 11 -28.42 15.76 -6.38
C ALA A 11 -28.15 14.92 -5.12
N GLN A 12 -28.79 15.25 -3.99
CA GLN A 12 -28.67 14.49 -2.75
C GLN A 12 -29.38 13.13 -2.88
N ALA A 13 -30.58 13.12 -3.47
CA ALA A 13 -31.30 11.88 -3.74
C ALA A 13 -30.50 10.98 -4.70
N GLN A 14 -29.85 11.56 -5.71
CA GLN A 14 -28.97 10.86 -6.61
C GLN A 14 -27.73 10.28 -5.90
N ALA A 15 -27.07 11.07 -5.05
CA ALA A 15 -25.91 10.61 -4.28
C ALA A 15 -26.28 9.47 -3.31
N ALA A 16 -27.46 9.53 -2.68
CA ALA A 16 -27.96 8.46 -1.83
C ALA A 16 -28.25 7.17 -2.64
N ALA A 17 -28.84 7.28 -3.83
CA ALA A 17 -29.04 6.13 -4.71
C ALA A 17 -27.71 5.49 -5.15
N LEU A 18 -26.71 6.32 -5.48
CA LEU A 18 -25.36 5.85 -5.82
C LEU A 18 -24.66 5.19 -4.64
N LEU A 19 -24.90 5.66 -3.41
CA LEU A 19 -24.38 5.03 -2.18
C LEU A 19 -24.94 3.62 -2.00
N GLU A 20 -26.24 3.42 -2.18
CA GLU A 20 -26.87 2.10 -2.09
C GLU A 20 -26.30 1.14 -3.16
N GLU A 21 -26.19 1.61 -4.41
CA GLU A 21 -25.54 0.83 -5.48
C GLU A 21 -24.08 0.49 -5.16
N ALA A 22 -23.32 1.44 -4.61
CA ALA A 22 -21.93 1.21 -4.24
C ALA A 22 -21.81 0.17 -3.09
N ALA A 23 -22.70 0.22 -2.11
CA ALA A 23 -22.75 -0.74 -1.02
C ALA A 23 -23.09 -2.14 -1.52
N ASP A 24 -24.05 -2.28 -2.43
CA ASP A 24 -24.39 -3.55 -3.08
C ASP A 24 -23.21 -4.11 -3.88
N LEU A 25 -22.51 -3.26 -4.65
CA LEU A 25 -21.32 -3.65 -5.40
C LEU A 25 -20.18 -4.11 -4.48
N LEU A 26 -19.97 -3.41 -3.36
CA LEU A 26 -18.97 -3.77 -2.35
C LEU A 26 -19.29 -5.12 -1.70
N VAL A 27 -20.51 -5.30 -1.21
CA VAL A 27 -20.88 -6.42 -0.32
C VAL A 27 -21.33 -7.65 -1.10
N LEU A 28 -22.26 -7.49 -2.06
CA LEU A 28 -22.90 -8.60 -2.76
C LEU A 28 -22.08 -9.04 -3.97
N HIS A 29 -21.65 -8.09 -4.80
CA HIS A 29 -20.98 -8.39 -6.06
C HIS A 29 -19.46 -8.49 -5.94
N ARG A 30 -18.88 -7.89 -4.89
CA ARG A 30 -17.42 -7.75 -4.70
C ARG A 30 -16.74 -7.09 -5.90
N ASP A 31 -17.48 -6.20 -6.57
CA ASP A 31 -16.95 -5.38 -7.65
C ASP A 31 -16.46 -4.05 -7.05
N PHE A 32 -15.26 -4.11 -6.47
CA PHE A 32 -14.67 -2.99 -5.74
C PHE A 32 -14.34 -1.81 -6.65
N ALA A 33 -13.98 -2.06 -7.91
CA ALA A 33 -13.69 -1.00 -8.87
C ALA A 33 -14.96 -0.21 -9.18
N ALA A 34 -16.05 -0.92 -9.52
CA ALA A 34 -17.34 -0.27 -9.76
C ALA A 34 -17.88 0.43 -8.51
N ALA A 35 -17.68 -0.15 -7.32
CA ALA A 35 -18.07 0.50 -6.06
C ALA A 35 -17.36 1.85 -5.86
N VAL A 36 -16.06 1.94 -6.16
CA VAL A 36 -15.32 3.21 -6.09
C VAL A 36 -15.86 4.21 -7.12
N GLU A 37 -16.06 3.80 -8.38
CA GLU A 37 -16.60 4.69 -9.43
C GLU A 37 -17.96 5.29 -9.02
N LYS A 38 -18.82 4.49 -8.38
CA LYS A 38 -20.11 4.96 -7.84
C LYS A 38 -19.94 5.92 -6.67
N CYS A 39 -18.98 5.67 -5.78
CA CYS A 39 -18.64 6.58 -4.69
C CYS A 39 -18.16 7.93 -5.21
N GLU A 40 -17.29 7.93 -6.22
CA GLU A 40 -16.77 9.15 -6.87
C GLU A 40 -17.91 9.95 -7.51
N ALA A 41 -18.74 9.29 -8.32
CA ALA A 41 -19.91 9.94 -8.92
C ALA A 41 -20.88 10.52 -7.88
N GLY A 42 -21.06 9.85 -6.74
CA GLY A 42 -21.87 10.32 -5.63
C GLY A 42 -21.28 11.57 -4.97
N CYS A 43 -19.97 11.56 -4.68
CA CYS A 43 -19.26 12.70 -4.11
C CYS A 43 -19.26 13.91 -5.05
N ASP A 44 -19.04 13.71 -6.34
CA ASP A 44 -19.05 14.77 -7.36
C ASP A 44 -20.44 15.42 -7.49
N SER A 45 -21.50 14.61 -7.37
CA SER A 45 -22.88 15.10 -7.36
C SER A 45 -23.15 16.05 -6.17
N LEU A 46 -22.54 15.77 -5.01
CA LEU A 46 -22.67 16.62 -3.81
C LEU A 46 -21.80 17.87 -3.88
N ALA A 47 -20.59 17.80 -4.46
CA ALA A 47 -19.70 18.95 -4.61
C ALA A 47 -20.32 20.10 -5.44
N GLY A 48 -21.17 19.75 -6.42
CA GLY A 48 -21.98 20.72 -7.16
C GLY A 48 -23.00 21.48 -6.30
N CYS A 49 -23.48 20.89 -5.20
CA CYS A 49 -24.46 21.49 -4.28
C CYS A 49 -23.82 22.38 -3.22
N ASP A 50 -22.67 21.99 -2.67
CA ASP A 50 -21.93 22.78 -1.67
C ASP A 50 -21.58 24.18 -2.21
N SER A 51 -21.37 24.28 -3.53
CA SER A 51 -21.07 25.53 -4.25
C SER A 51 -22.28 26.47 -4.39
N LEU A 52 -23.51 25.94 -4.33
CA LEU A 52 -24.77 26.66 -4.54
C LEU A 52 -25.52 26.97 -3.23
N ALA A 53 -25.13 26.32 -2.13
CA ALA A 53 -25.69 26.54 -0.78
C ALA A 53 -25.31 27.89 -0.15
N ALA A 54 -24.50 28.72 -0.82
CA ALA A 54 -24.23 30.11 -0.44
C ALA A 54 -25.35 31.10 -0.81
N GLY A 55 -26.51 30.62 -1.27
CA GLY A 55 -27.71 31.42 -1.56
C GLY A 55 -28.76 31.38 -0.42
N PRO A 56 -29.58 32.43 -0.23
CA PRO A 56 -30.46 32.60 0.93
C PRO A 56 -31.79 31.83 0.75
N GLY A 57 -31.74 30.50 0.61
CA GLY A 57 -32.92 29.64 0.48
C GLY A 57 -32.90 28.49 1.49
N PRO A 58 -34.06 27.96 1.94
CA PRO A 58 -34.13 26.82 2.84
C PRO A 58 -33.84 25.54 2.04
N ALA A 59 -32.55 25.24 1.86
CA ALA A 59 -32.07 23.97 1.32
C ALA A 59 -32.26 22.84 2.35
N PRO A 60 -32.34 21.57 1.93
CA PRO A 60 -32.21 20.43 2.86
C PRO A 60 -30.93 20.61 3.68
N GLY A 61 -31.01 20.35 4.99
CA GLY A 61 -29.99 20.74 5.94
C GLY A 61 -28.59 20.19 5.59
N PRO A 62 -27.52 20.96 5.85
CA PRO A 62 -26.14 20.57 5.52
C PRO A 62 -25.69 19.26 6.18
N GLU A 63 -26.35 18.85 7.25
CA GLU A 63 -26.04 17.63 7.99
C GLU A 63 -26.33 16.36 7.19
N SER A 64 -27.38 16.35 6.35
CA SER A 64 -27.78 15.16 5.62
C SER A 64 -26.93 14.92 4.36
N SER A 65 -26.45 15.98 3.69
CA SER A 65 -25.50 15.82 2.57
C SER A 65 -24.11 15.41 3.08
N ALA A 66 -23.68 15.96 4.23
CA ALA A 66 -22.42 15.57 4.86
C ALA A 66 -22.41 14.10 5.30
N GLU A 67 -23.54 13.58 5.82
CA GLU A 67 -23.69 12.18 6.20
C GLU A 67 -23.60 11.24 4.99
N VAL A 68 -24.26 11.56 3.87
CA VAL A 68 -24.15 10.78 2.62
C VAL A 68 -22.73 10.81 2.08
N LYS A 69 -22.07 11.98 2.07
CA LYS A 69 -20.66 12.12 1.65
C LYS A 69 -19.72 11.28 2.53
N CYS A 70 -19.93 11.30 3.85
CA CYS A 70 -19.19 10.48 4.80
C CYS A 70 -19.36 8.99 4.47
N SER A 71 -20.59 8.55 4.24
CA SER A 71 -20.91 7.15 3.92
C SER A 71 -20.31 6.69 2.59
N LEU A 72 -20.35 7.53 1.55
CA LEU A 72 -19.68 7.28 0.27
C LEU A 72 -18.16 7.13 0.46
N CYS A 73 -17.55 7.96 1.30
CA CYS A 73 -16.12 7.85 1.60
C CYS A 73 -15.80 6.57 2.38
N VAL A 74 -16.65 6.14 3.32
CA VAL A 74 -16.48 4.87 4.04
C VAL A 74 -16.45 3.69 3.07
N VAL A 75 -17.45 3.60 2.18
CA VAL A 75 -17.53 2.53 1.16
C VAL A 75 -16.34 2.59 0.21
N GLY A 76 -15.99 3.78 -0.27
CA GLY A 76 -14.84 3.98 -1.16
C GLY A 76 -13.50 3.57 -0.53
N ILE A 77 -13.26 3.93 0.73
CA ILE A 77 -12.07 3.52 1.49
C ILE A 77 -11.99 2.00 1.58
N GLN A 78 -13.11 1.34 1.92
CA GLN A 78 -13.19 -0.10 2.02
C GLN A 78 -12.89 -0.77 0.67
N ALA A 79 -13.51 -0.31 -0.41
CA ALA A 79 -13.27 -0.83 -1.74
C ALA A 79 -11.82 -0.65 -2.20
N LEU A 80 -11.21 0.53 -1.96
CA LEU A 80 -9.79 0.77 -2.24
C LEU A 80 -8.88 -0.15 -1.42
N ALA A 81 -9.20 -0.39 -0.15
CA ALA A 81 -8.47 -1.31 0.69
C ALA A 81 -8.54 -2.76 0.17
N GLU A 82 -9.72 -3.24 -0.24
CA GLU A 82 -9.91 -4.57 -0.83
C GLU A 82 -9.18 -4.75 -2.16
N MET A 83 -9.01 -3.67 -2.94
CA MET A 83 -8.18 -3.66 -4.16
C MET A 83 -6.68 -3.55 -3.89
N ASN A 84 -6.24 -3.54 -2.62
CA ASN A 84 -4.86 -3.28 -2.21
C ASN A 84 -4.31 -1.92 -2.72
N ARG A 85 -5.20 -0.95 -2.96
CA ARG A 85 -4.90 0.43 -3.35
C ARG A 85 -4.88 1.37 -2.13
N TRP A 86 -4.51 0.84 -0.97
CA TRP A 86 -4.50 1.58 0.30
C TRP A 86 -3.60 2.83 0.28
N ARG A 87 -2.55 2.86 -0.55
CA ARG A 87 -1.66 4.02 -0.71
C ARG A 87 -2.39 5.25 -1.24
N GLU A 88 -3.45 5.06 -2.01
CA GLU A 88 -4.20 6.12 -2.67
C GLU A 88 -5.31 6.69 -1.78
N VAL A 89 -5.69 5.96 -0.72
CA VAL A 89 -6.86 6.28 0.12
C VAL A 89 -6.79 7.69 0.68
N LEU A 90 -5.67 8.08 1.28
CA LEU A 90 -5.58 9.40 1.90
C LEU A 90 -5.70 10.53 0.86
N SER A 91 -4.99 10.43 -0.27
CA SER A 91 -5.12 11.40 -1.37
C SER A 91 -6.54 11.44 -1.95
N TRP A 92 -7.17 10.27 -2.07
CA TRP A 92 -8.53 10.14 -2.59
C TRP A 92 -9.57 10.76 -1.66
N VAL A 93 -9.46 10.57 -0.35
CA VAL A 93 -10.37 11.20 0.61
C VAL A 93 -10.14 12.72 0.66
N LEU A 94 -8.88 13.16 0.70
CA LEU A 94 -8.54 14.58 0.82
C LEU A 94 -8.94 15.39 -0.43
N GLN A 95 -9.16 14.77 -1.59
CA GLN A 95 -9.69 15.49 -2.74
C GLN A 95 -11.10 16.06 -2.47
N TYR A 96 -11.87 15.43 -1.57
CA TYR A 96 -13.25 15.84 -1.24
C TYR A 96 -13.35 16.73 0.00
N TYR A 97 -12.45 16.58 0.97
CA TYR A 97 -12.45 17.38 2.21
C TYR A 97 -11.39 18.49 2.23
N HIS A 98 -10.47 18.46 1.27
CA HIS A 98 -9.35 19.37 1.03
C HIS A 98 -8.27 19.37 2.13
N VAL A 99 -8.67 19.52 3.38
CA VAL A 99 -7.75 19.60 4.52
C VAL A 99 -8.07 18.51 5.57
N PRO A 100 -7.05 17.96 6.25
CA PRO A 100 -7.24 16.93 7.27
C PRO A 100 -8.24 17.29 8.35
N GLU A 101 -8.27 18.56 8.77
CA GLU A 101 -9.10 19.08 9.87
C GLU A 101 -10.61 18.93 9.59
N HIS A 102 -11.01 18.88 8.31
CA HIS A 102 -12.40 18.70 7.89
C HIS A 102 -12.82 17.24 7.72
N LEU A 103 -11.93 16.28 7.97
CA LEU A 103 -12.28 14.87 7.87
C LEU A 103 -13.33 14.50 8.93
N PRO A 104 -14.43 13.84 8.56
CA PRO A 104 -15.37 13.31 9.53
C PRO A 104 -14.67 12.31 10.46
N PRO A 105 -15.05 12.24 11.75
CA PRO A 105 -14.46 11.31 12.71
C PRO A 105 -14.37 9.88 12.19
N LYS A 106 -15.44 9.40 11.54
CA LYS A 106 -15.51 8.02 11.03
C LYS A 106 -14.53 7.74 9.90
N VAL A 107 -14.31 8.74 9.03
CA VAL A 107 -13.37 8.64 7.91
C VAL A 107 -11.93 8.61 8.45
N LEU A 108 -11.60 9.48 9.41
CA LEU A 108 -10.30 9.48 10.05
C LEU A 108 -10.01 8.15 10.78
N GLU A 109 -10.99 7.65 11.55
CA GLU A 109 -10.92 6.35 12.24
C GLU A 109 -10.52 5.23 11.27
N LEU A 110 -11.22 5.11 10.15
CA LEU A 110 -10.96 4.08 9.14
C LEU A 110 -9.58 4.24 8.50
N CYS A 111 -9.16 5.47 8.20
CA CYS A 111 -7.81 5.71 7.69
C CYS A 111 -6.74 5.25 8.69
N ILE A 112 -6.85 5.62 9.98
CA ILE A 112 -5.91 5.19 11.02
C ILE A 112 -5.86 3.66 11.11
N LEU A 113 -7.02 3.00 11.15
CA LEU A 113 -7.11 1.55 11.23
C LEU A 113 -6.51 0.87 10.00
N LEU A 114 -6.77 1.40 8.80
CA LEU A 114 -6.20 0.88 7.55
C LEU A 114 -4.68 0.96 7.54
N TYR A 115 -4.11 2.13 7.81
CA TYR A 115 -2.66 2.34 7.78
C TYR A 115 -1.93 1.59 8.89
N SER A 116 -2.55 1.44 10.07
CA SER A 116 -2.05 0.54 11.11
C SER A 116 -2.05 -0.92 10.66
N LYS A 117 -3.15 -1.39 10.03
CA LYS A 117 -3.27 -2.78 9.55
C LYS A 117 -2.25 -3.15 8.48
N VAL A 118 -1.84 -2.20 7.63
CA VAL A 118 -0.78 -2.41 6.62
C VAL A 118 0.62 -2.10 7.15
N GLU A 119 0.78 -1.94 8.47
CA GLU A 119 2.06 -1.67 9.15
C GLU A 119 2.76 -0.38 8.67
N GLU A 120 1.98 0.60 8.18
CA GLU A 120 2.46 1.90 7.72
C GLU A 120 1.78 3.08 8.47
N PRO A 121 1.73 3.07 9.82
CA PRO A 121 1.03 4.10 10.59
C PRO A 121 1.65 5.50 10.44
N GLN A 122 2.92 5.60 10.01
CA GLN A 122 3.63 6.86 9.75
C GLN A 122 2.88 7.80 8.80
N VAL A 123 2.10 7.25 7.87
CA VAL A 123 1.32 8.05 6.91
C VAL A 123 0.29 8.94 7.62
N MET A 124 -0.17 8.52 8.80
CA MET A 124 -1.20 9.21 9.57
C MET A 124 -0.66 10.24 10.57
N LEU A 125 0.66 10.41 10.71
CA LEU A 125 1.25 11.33 11.69
C LEU A 125 0.76 12.77 11.51
N GLU A 126 0.92 13.33 10.31
CA GLU A 126 0.55 14.72 10.05
C GLU A 126 -0.98 14.88 10.10
N VAL A 127 -1.71 13.99 9.41
CA VAL A 127 -3.17 14.04 9.30
C VAL A 127 -3.85 13.96 10.67
N GLY A 128 -3.46 12.99 11.50
CA GLY A 128 -4.03 12.84 12.84
C GLY A 128 -3.65 13.99 13.77
N SER A 129 -2.41 14.48 13.69
CA SER A 129 -1.98 15.62 14.52
C SER A 129 -2.69 16.93 14.15
N SER A 130 -2.91 17.18 12.85
CA SER A 130 -3.69 18.31 12.34
C SER A 130 -5.12 18.25 12.86
N TRP A 131 -5.78 17.09 12.69
CA TRP A 131 -7.17 16.91 13.11
C TRP A 131 -7.36 17.10 14.62
N LEU A 132 -6.46 16.55 15.45
CA LEU A 132 -6.54 16.64 16.91
C LEU A 132 -6.21 18.02 17.47
N ARG A 133 -5.43 18.84 16.76
CA ARG A 133 -5.14 20.22 17.18
C ARG A 133 -6.26 21.21 16.85
N ASP A 134 -7.13 20.86 15.91
CA ASP A 134 -8.21 21.74 15.49
C ASP A 134 -9.29 21.90 16.57
N GLN A 135 -9.66 23.14 16.85
CA GLN A 135 -10.58 23.48 17.93
C GLN A 135 -12.02 23.05 17.64
N THR A 136 -12.42 22.93 16.38
CA THR A 136 -13.76 22.49 16.01
C THR A 136 -13.94 21.01 16.34
N ASN A 137 -12.90 20.20 16.11
CA ASN A 137 -12.90 18.76 16.37
C ASN A 137 -12.87 18.41 17.85
N LYS A 138 -12.25 19.26 18.69
CA LYS A 138 -12.22 19.07 20.15
C LYS A 138 -13.60 19.02 20.82
N ASN A 139 -14.60 19.65 20.20
CA ASN A 139 -15.96 19.67 20.73
C ASN A 139 -16.78 18.43 20.34
N LEU A 140 -16.22 17.53 19.53
CA LEU A 140 -16.90 16.31 19.08
C LEU A 140 -16.87 15.23 20.17
N SER A 141 -17.96 14.48 20.28
CA SER A 141 -18.06 13.34 21.20
C SER A 141 -17.02 12.24 20.95
N GLU A 142 -16.62 12.08 19.69
CA GLU A 142 -15.68 11.08 19.19
C GLU A 142 -14.22 11.50 19.38
N TYR A 143 -13.98 12.74 19.83
CA TYR A 143 -12.61 13.26 19.95
C TYR A 143 -11.75 12.40 20.88
N SER A 144 -12.27 12.04 22.06
CA SER A 144 -11.51 11.26 23.04
C SER A 144 -11.16 9.86 22.52
N SER A 145 -12.08 9.20 21.82
CA SER A 145 -11.83 7.87 21.26
C SER A 145 -10.86 7.91 20.08
N LEU A 146 -10.92 8.95 19.25
CA LEU A 146 -9.95 9.17 18.17
C LEU A 146 -8.56 9.54 18.69
N LEU A 147 -8.47 10.32 19.76
CA LEU A 147 -7.21 10.61 20.44
C LEU A 147 -6.57 9.31 20.96
N GLU A 148 -7.34 8.47 21.65
CA GLU A 148 -6.88 7.16 22.11
C GLU A 148 -6.43 6.28 20.94
N LEU A 149 -7.24 6.19 19.88
CA LEU A 149 -6.91 5.42 18.69
C LEU A 149 -5.60 5.89 18.06
N TYR A 150 -5.42 7.20 17.90
CA TYR A 150 -4.23 7.80 17.33
C TYR A 150 -2.98 7.55 18.20
N LEU A 151 -3.10 7.65 19.53
CA LEU A 151 -2.02 7.29 20.45
C LEU A 151 -1.61 5.83 20.27
N LEU A 152 -2.58 4.91 20.35
CA LEU A 152 -2.33 3.47 20.34
C LEU A 152 -1.87 2.92 18.99
N GLN A 153 -2.40 3.46 17.88
CA GLN A 153 -2.18 2.92 16.54
C GLN A 153 -1.12 3.68 15.75
N VAL A 154 -0.79 4.92 16.14
CA VAL A 154 0.17 5.75 15.41
C VAL A 154 1.37 6.14 16.27
N LEU A 155 1.16 6.87 17.37
CA LEU A 155 2.29 7.45 18.10
C LEU A 155 3.12 6.40 18.85
N LEU A 156 2.47 5.51 19.61
CA LEU A 156 3.16 4.50 20.41
C LEU A 156 3.92 3.46 19.56
N PRO A 157 3.34 2.89 18.48
CA PRO A 157 4.06 1.95 17.61
C PRO A 157 5.25 2.58 16.87
N LEU A 158 5.26 3.91 16.71
CA LEU A 158 6.36 4.66 16.11
C LEU A 158 7.38 5.17 17.14
N GLY A 159 7.21 4.83 18.43
CA GLY A 159 8.09 5.29 19.51
C GLY A 159 8.02 6.80 19.77
N ARG A 160 6.97 7.49 19.32
CA ARG A 160 6.80 8.95 19.47
C ARG A 160 6.24 9.32 20.84
N PHE A 161 6.89 8.86 21.90
CA PHE A 161 6.39 8.99 23.27
C PHE A 161 6.34 10.43 23.78
N GLU A 162 7.33 11.27 23.45
CA GLU A 162 7.33 12.68 23.88
C GLU A 162 6.16 13.44 23.25
N GLY A 163 5.95 13.27 21.94
CA GLY A 163 4.80 13.86 21.25
C GLY A 163 3.46 13.34 21.76
N ALA A 164 3.39 12.09 22.20
CA ALA A 164 2.20 11.53 22.85
C ALA A 164 1.91 12.18 24.21
N GLU A 165 2.95 12.41 25.03
CA GLU A 165 2.81 13.09 26.32
C GLU A 165 2.39 14.56 26.15
N GLU A 166 3.01 15.27 25.21
CA GLU A 166 2.65 16.66 24.89
C GLU A 166 1.20 16.77 24.41
N LEU A 167 0.75 15.85 23.56
CA LEU A 167 -0.62 15.84 23.04
C LEU A 167 -1.65 15.62 24.15
N VAL A 168 -1.39 14.71 25.09
CA VAL A 168 -2.28 14.43 26.23
C VAL A 168 -2.27 15.59 27.23
N CYS A 169 -1.10 16.08 27.61
CA CYS A 169 -0.95 17.19 28.57
C CYS A 169 -1.53 18.51 28.04
N GLY A 170 -1.44 18.74 26.73
CA GLY A 170 -2.01 19.91 26.06
C GLY A 170 -3.52 19.80 25.76
N CYS A 171 -4.15 18.68 26.09
CA CYS A 171 -5.56 18.44 25.80
C CYS A 171 -6.45 18.92 26.96
N ASP A 172 -7.15 20.02 26.73
CA ASP A 172 -8.11 20.66 27.65
C ASP A 172 -9.46 19.93 27.74
N VAL A 173 -9.76 19.04 26.78
CA VAL A 173 -11.00 18.26 26.73
C VAL A 173 -11.00 17.09 27.70
N LEU A 174 -9.82 16.54 28.00
CA LEU A 174 -9.67 15.38 28.88
C LEU A 174 -9.75 15.80 30.35
N ASP A 175 -10.42 14.97 31.15
CA ASP A 175 -10.37 15.13 32.60
C ASP A 175 -9.01 14.67 33.17
N SER A 176 -8.70 15.04 34.43
CA SER A 176 -7.43 14.67 35.06
C SER A 176 -7.23 13.15 35.18
N GLU A 177 -8.31 12.37 35.30
CA GLU A 177 -8.24 10.93 35.45
C GLU A 177 -7.86 10.25 34.11
N GLN A 178 -8.52 10.66 33.03
CA GLN A 178 -8.25 10.26 31.66
C GLN A 178 -6.83 10.64 31.24
N GLN A 179 -6.39 11.87 31.53
CA GLN A 179 -5.01 12.30 31.27
C GLN A 179 -4.00 11.38 31.98
N LEU A 180 -4.21 11.09 33.27
CA LEU A 180 -3.35 10.16 34.01
C LEU A 180 -3.39 8.74 33.44
N ALA A 181 -4.56 8.26 33.01
CA ALA A 181 -4.70 6.96 32.37
C ALA A 181 -3.89 6.87 31.05
N PHE A 182 -3.97 7.88 30.19
CA PHE A 182 -3.20 7.94 28.96
C PHE A 182 -1.69 8.02 29.22
N LEU A 183 -1.25 8.89 30.15
CA LEU A 183 0.16 8.98 30.54
C LEU A 183 0.68 7.66 31.11
N GLY A 184 -0.14 6.95 31.89
CA GLY A 184 0.16 5.61 32.38
C GLY A 184 0.35 4.59 31.24
N THR A 185 -0.50 4.65 30.20
CA THR A 185 -0.39 3.81 29.01
C THR A 185 0.86 4.14 28.19
N ILE A 186 1.17 5.42 28.00
CA ILE A 186 2.38 5.89 27.31
C ILE A 186 3.63 5.39 28.04
N GLY A 187 3.70 5.56 29.37
CA GLY A 187 4.82 5.10 30.19
C GLY A 187 5.01 3.58 30.12
N LYS A 188 3.93 2.80 30.19
CA LYS A 188 3.99 1.33 30.01
C LYS A 188 4.53 0.95 28.64
N SER A 189 4.04 1.60 27.58
CA SER A 189 4.48 1.34 26.21
C SER A 189 5.96 1.70 26.00
N ARG A 190 6.42 2.83 26.56
CA ARG A 190 7.84 3.22 26.55
C ARG A 190 8.73 2.17 27.22
N CYS A 191 8.35 1.67 28.39
CA CYS A 191 9.08 0.61 29.08
C CYS A 191 9.13 -0.69 28.27
N GLN A 192 8.02 -1.09 27.64
CA GLN A 192 7.96 -2.27 26.78
C GLN A 192 8.86 -2.12 25.55
N TRP A 193 8.87 -0.94 24.94
CA TRP A 193 9.73 -0.62 23.81
C TRP A 193 11.21 -0.77 24.16
N SER A 194 11.66 -0.17 25.26
CA SER A 194 13.05 -0.29 25.72
C SER A 194 13.47 -1.74 25.97
N GLN A 195 12.59 -2.54 26.59
CA GLN A 195 12.86 -3.97 26.81
C GLN A 195 12.97 -4.76 25.49
N GLN A 196 12.11 -4.45 24.51
CA GLN A 196 12.15 -5.10 23.20
C GLN A 196 13.42 -4.74 22.43
N GLU A 197 13.89 -3.50 22.55
CA GLU A 197 15.10 -3.01 21.90
C GLU A 197 16.37 -3.60 22.53
N GLU A 198 16.41 -3.73 23.86
CA GLU A 198 17.46 -4.47 24.57
C GLU A 198 17.49 -5.95 24.17
N MET A 199 16.33 -6.61 24.07
CA MET A 199 16.25 -8.01 23.67
C MET A 199 16.67 -8.23 22.20
N ARG A 200 16.31 -7.30 21.30
CA ARG A 200 16.78 -7.31 19.91
C ARG A 200 18.29 -7.11 19.82
N SER A 201 18.83 -6.15 20.56
CA SER A 201 20.28 -5.89 20.60
C SER A 201 21.05 -7.10 21.10
N ALA A 202 20.57 -7.76 22.18
CA ALA A 202 21.17 -8.98 22.70
C ALA A 202 21.10 -10.16 21.71
N ALA A 203 20.00 -10.29 20.97
CA ALA A 203 19.84 -11.31 19.94
C ALA A 203 20.72 -11.04 18.71
N GLU A 204 20.88 -9.79 18.31
CA GLU A 204 21.77 -9.37 17.23
C GLU A 204 23.24 -9.56 17.61
N GLU A 205 23.67 -9.26 18.84
CA GLU A 205 25.04 -9.56 19.30
C GLU A 205 25.33 -11.06 19.31
N GLN A 206 24.38 -11.89 19.75
CA GLN A 206 24.51 -13.35 19.69
C GLN A 206 24.50 -13.89 18.26
N HIS A 207 23.70 -13.29 17.36
CA HIS A 207 23.69 -13.67 15.96
C HIS A 207 24.95 -13.21 15.22
N ASN A 208 25.48 -12.03 15.54
CA ASN A 208 26.70 -11.46 14.96
C ASN A 208 27.93 -12.28 15.37
N THR A 209 28.05 -12.68 16.64
CA THR A 209 29.13 -13.58 17.08
C THR A 209 29.05 -14.96 16.42
N ALA A 210 27.84 -15.51 16.26
CA ALA A 210 27.64 -16.77 15.55
C ALA A 210 27.92 -16.64 14.04
N THR A 211 27.44 -15.58 13.39
CA THR A 211 27.64 -15.34 11.96
C THR A 211 29.07 -14.97 11.62
N GLU A 212 29.81 -14.24 12.45
CA GLU A 212 31.25 -14.01 12.26
C GLU A 212 32.04 -15.34 12.30
N SER A 213 31.68 -16.25 13.21
CA SER A 213 32.30 -17.58 13.26
C SER A 213 31.99 -18.42 12.02
N VAL A 214 30.76 -18.33 11.49
CA VAL A 214 30.32 -19.03 10.29
C VAL A 214 30.88 -18.40 9.02
N LEU A 215 30.94 -17.07 8.93
CA LEU A 215 31.50 -16.31 7.80
C LEU A 215 33.03 -16.50 7.74
N GLY A 216 33.70 -16.57 8.88
CA GLY A 216 35.09 -16.99 9.00
C GLY A 216 35.31 -18.39 8.43
N ALA A 217 34.48 -19.36 8.84
CA ALA A 217 34.55 -20.74 8.33
C ALA A 217 34.20 -20.84 6.82
N LEU A 218 33.21 -20.09 6.34
CA LEU A 218 32.77 -20.06 4.95
C LEU A 218 33.78 -19.36 4.05
N SER A 219 34.38 -18.25 4.48
CA SER A 219 35.43 -17.55 3.72
C SER A 219 36.63 -18.45 3.48
N GLN A 220 37.02 -19.25 4.48
CA GLN A 220 38.12 -20.20 4.36
C GLN A 220 37.76 -21.37 3.42
N LYS A 221 36.50 -21.83 3.44
CA LYS A 221 36.00 -22.81 2.45
C LYS A 221 35.88 -22.23 1.03
N LEU A 222 35.49 -20.97 0.88
CA LEU A 222 35.40 -20.30 -0.41
C LEU A 222 36.78 -20.01 -0.99
N LEU A 223 37.76 -19.60 -0.18
CA LEU A 223 39.15 -19.42 -0.61
C LEU A 223 39.77 -20.74 -1.07
N THR A 224 39.52 -21.84 -0.36
CA THR A 224 39.98 -23.17 -0.76
C THR A 224 39.28 -23.67 -2.02
N MET A 225 37.96 -23.47 -2.15
CA MET A 225 37.19 -23.77 -3.37
C MET A 225 37.64 -22.90 -4.55
N LEU A 226 37.92 -21.61 -4.37
CA LEU A 226 38.44 -20.72 -5.39
C LEU A 226 39.85 -21.11 -5.82
N ALA A 227 40.70 -21.56 -4.90
CA ALA A 227 42.02 -22.08 -5.23
C ALA A 227 41.92 -23.35 -6.09
N LEU A 228 40.99 -24.25 -5.75
CA LEU A 228 40.71 -25.47 -6.53
C LEU A 228 40.10 -25.13 -7.90
N LEU A 229 39.14 -24.21 -7.96
CA LEU A 229 38.53 -23.73 -9.21
C LEU A 229 39.56 -23.03 -10.09
N ARG A 230 40.43 -22.18 -9.56
CA ARG A 230 41.53 -21.56 -10.33
C ARG A 230 42.50 -22.60 -10.87
N ARG A 231 42.77 -23.67 -10.10
CA ARG A 231 43.61 -24.79 -10.55
C ARG A 231 42.94 -25.59 -11.65
N ALA A 232 41.65 -25.89 -11.51
CA ALA A 232 40.85 -26.56 -12.53
C ALA A 232 40.69 -25.70 -13.78
N LEU A 233 40.46 -24.39 -13.65
CA LEU A 233 40.31 -23.45 -14.75
C LEU A 233 41.64 -23.26 -15.50
N ARG A 234 42.79 -23.22 -14.82
CA ARG A 234 44.10 -23.24 -15.48
C ARG A 234 44.30 -24.55 -16.26
N SER A 235 43.93 -25.69 -15.68
CA SER A 235 43.98 -26.99 -16.35
C SER A 235 43.07 -27.02 -17.59
N MET A 236 41.81 -26.63 -17.45
CA MET A 236 40.83 -26.59 -18.55
C MET A 236 41.15 -25.51 -19.58
N SER A 237 41.76 -24.38 -19.20
CA SER A 237 42.15 -23.32 -20.14
C SER A 237 43.14 -23.82 -21.18
N SER A 238 44.02 -24.77 -20.80
CA SER A 238 44.91 -25.45 -21.75
C SER A 238 44.15 -26.28 -22.80
N HIS A 239 42.94 -26.73 -22.47
CA HIS A 239 42.02 -27.42 -23.38
C HIS A 239 41.07 -26.47 -24.14
N PHE A 240 40.77 -25.28 -23.61
CA PHE A 240 39.87 -24.29 -24.24
C PHE A 240 40.49 -23.56 -25.45
N TYR A 241 41.83 -23.49 -25.56
CA TYR A 241 42.49 -22.96 -26.76
C TYR A 241 42.19 -23.74 -28.05
N LEU A 242 41.60 -24.94 -27.93
CA LEU A 242 41.18 -25.76 -29.07
C LEU A 242 39.67 -25.72 -29.37
N LEU A 243 38.84 -25.05 -28.54
CA LEU A 243 37.39 -25.01 -28.79
C LEU A 243 37.02 -23.92 -29.81
N PRO A 244 36.18 -24.23 -30.81
CA PRO A 244 35.81 -23.27 -31.85
C PRO A 244 34.99 -22.13 -31.24
N TYR A 245 35.49 -20.90 -31.40
CA TYR A 245 34.94 -19.62 -30.91
C TYR A 245 33.42 -19.46 -31.08
N LYS A 246 32.85 -20.05 -32.14
CA LYS A 246 31.40 -20.06 -32.43
C LYS A 246 30.54 -20.69 -31.32
N LYS A 247 31.03 -21.75 -30.65
CA LYS A 247 30.28 -22.42 -29.58
C LYS A 247 30.30 -21.63 -28.27
N MET A 248 31.38 -20.89 -28.02
CA MET A 248 31.53 -20.05 -26.82
C MET A 248 30.63 -18.81 -26.92
N LEU A 249 30.56 -18.18 -28.10
CA LEU A 249 29.70 -17.03 -28.34
C LEU A 249 28.21 -17.37 -28.20
N LEU A 250 27.80 -18.56 -28.64
CA LEU A 250 26.43 -19.06 -28.44
C LEU A 250 26.09 -19.26 -26.96
N ALA A 251 27.02 -19.82 -26.18
CA ALA A 251 26.82 -20.01 -24.75
C ALA A 251 26.71 -18.67 -24.00
N THR A 252 27.55 -17.68 -24.35
CA THR A 252 27.48 -16.33 -23.80
C THR A 252 26.17 -15.62 -24.18
N PHE A 253 25.71 -15.79 -25.42
CA PHE A 253 24.42 -15.24 -25.87
C PHE A 253 23.23 -15.85 -25.14
N LEU A 254 23.22 -17.18 -24.91
CA LEU A 254 22.20 -17.85 -24.12
C LEU A 254 22.19 -17.38 -22.67
N LEU A 255 23.36 -17.21 -22.05
CA LEU A 255 23.48 -16.71 -20.69
C LEU A 255 22.96 -15.27 -20.56
N TYR A 256 23.25 -14.41 -21.56
CA TYR A 256 22.73 -13.05 -21.63
C TYR A 256 21.20 -13.02 -21.69
N LEU A 257 20.58 -13.90 -22.51
CA LEU A 257 19.13 -14.01 -22.58
C LEU A 257 18.50 -14.47 -21.26
N VAL A 258 19.17 -15.35 -20.51
CA VAL A 258 18.71 -15.81 -19.19
C VAL A 258 18.79 -14.68 -18.16
N VAL A 259 19.91 -13.96 -18.09
CA VAL A 259 20.11 -12.91 -17.07
C VAL A 259 19.24 -11.67 -17.31
N VAL A 260 19.04 -11.27 -18.56
CA VAL A 260 18.30 -10.04 -18.90
C VAL A 260 16.77 -10.26 -18.92
N ARG A 261 16.28 -11.51 -18.92
CA ARG A 261 14.83 -11.80 -19.08
C ARG A 261 14.21 -12.70 -18.00
N LEU A 262 14.87 -12.93 -16.87
CA LEU A 262 14.28 -13.60 -15.70
C LEU A 262 14.01 -12.64 -14.52
N ASP A 263 13.87 -11.33 -14.78
CA ASP A 263 13.35 -10.37 -13.81
C ASP A 263 11.79 -10.38 -13.84
N PRO A 264 11.10 -10.83 -12.78
CA PRO A 264 9.67 -11.15 -12.80
C PRO A 264 8.71 -9.93 -12.75
N ALA A 265 9.21 -8.68 -12.82
CA ALA A 265 8.40 -7.48 -12.57
C ALA A 265 8.12 -6.57 -13.79
N SER A 266 8.21 -7.04 -15.05
CA SER A 266 7.83 -6.21 -16.21
C SER A 266 6.88 -6.90 -17.22
N PRO A 267 5.58 -6.50 -17.30
CA PRO A 267 4.60 -7.09 -18.21
C PRO A 267 4.48 -6.34 -19.54
N THR A 268 5.59 -6.08 -20.25
CA THR A 268 5.55 -5.31 -21.52
C THR A 268 6.43 -5.85 -22.64
N SER A 269 6.67 -7.16 -22.70
CA SER A 269 7.37 -7.74 -23.87
C SER A 269 6.92 -9.12 -24.36
N LEU A 270 5.75 -9.58 -23.93
CA LEU A 270 5.09 -10.80 -24.44
C LEU A 270 4.97 -10.89 -25.98
N PRO A 271 4.61 -9.81 -26.74
CA PRO A 271 4.47 -9.94 -28.19
C PRO A 271 5.83 -10.01 -28.93
N PHE A 272 6.91 -9.50 -28.33
CA PHE A 272 8.25 -9.53 -28.94
C PHE A 272 8.92 -10.90 -28.79
N ILE A 273 8.73 -11.56 -27.64
CA ILE A 273 9.25 -12.93 -27.39
C ILE A 273 8.55 -13.94 -28.32
N TYR A 274 7.23 -13.81 -28.51
CA TYR A 274 6.51 -14.68 -29.45
C TYR A 274 7.04 -14.51 -30.89
N LYS A 275 7.29 -13.26 -31.32
CA LYS A 275 7.93 -13.00 -32.62
C LYS A 275 9.34 -13.57 -32.72
N LEU A 276 10.15 -13.47 -31.67
CA LEU A 276 11.50 -14.05 -31.64
C LEU A 276 11.48 -15.57 -31.71
N VAL A 277 10.59 -16.23 -30.94
CA VAL A 277 10.41 -17.69 -30.99
C VAL A 277 9.89 -18.14 -32.35
N GLN A 278 8.99 -17.36 -32.97
CA GLN A 278 8.49 -17.64 -34.31
C GLN A 278 9.58 -17.50 -35.37
N LEU A 279 10.40 -16.45 -35.31
CA LEU A 279 11.56 -16.25 -36.19
C LEU A 279 12.60 -17.35 -35.99
N PHE A 280 12.83 -17.78 -34.75
CA PHE A 280 13.75 -18.88 -34.45
C PHE A 280 13.21 -20.20 -34.98
N ARG A 281 11.91 -20.49 -34.84
CA ARG A 281 11.27 -21.68 -35.43
C ARG A 281 11.31 -21.65 -36.95
N GLN A 282 11.10 -20.50 -37.59
CA GLN A 282 11.22 -20.36 -39.05
C GLN A 282 12.65 -20.57 -39.53
N ALA A 283 13.64 -20.00 -38.84
CA ALA A 283 15.06 -20.23 -39.15
C ALA A 283 15.45 -21.70 -38.92
N TRP A 284 14.93 -22.34 -37.86
CA TRP A 284 15.17 -23.76 -37.59
C TRP A 284 14.54 -24.67 -38.65
N ALA A 285 13.32 -24.37 -39.10
CA ALA A 285 12.65 -25.11 -40.18
C ALA A 285 13.34 -24.95 -41.54
N ALA A 286 13.98 -23.80 -41.79
CA ALA A 286 14.77 -23.56 -42.99
C ALA A 286 16.12 -24.27 -42.96
N VAL A 287 16.78 -24.35 -41.80
CA VAL A 287 18.08 -25.01 -41.63
C VAL A 287 17.98 -26.54 -41.59
N LEU A 288 16.83 -27.10 -41.17
CA LEU A 288 16.59 -28.54 -41.09
C LEU A 288 15.60 -29.07 -42.13
N SER A 289 15.23 -28.27 -43.13
CA SER A 289 14.48 -28.81 -44.27
C SER A 289 15.31 -29.87 -44.97
N PRO A 290 14.83 -31.13 -45.04
CA PRO A 290 15.50 -32.19 -45.77
C PRO A 290 15.53 -31.81 -47.25
N ILE A 291 16.73 -31.80 -47.82
CA ILE A 291 16.98 -31.73 -49.26
C ILE A 291 16.10 -32.79 -49.94
N HIS A 292 15.10 -32.36 -50.72
CA HIS A 292 14.37 -33.24 -51.63
C HIS A 292 15.37 -33.90 -52.59
N ARG A 293 15.55 -35.22 -52.50
CA ARG A 293 16.14 -36.02 -53.59
C ARG A 293 14.99 -36.52 -54.48
N PRO A 294 15.05 -36.32 -55.80
CA PRO A 294 14.03 -36.86 -56.70
C PRO A 294 14.18 -38.39 -56.80
N PRO A 295 13.09 -39.12 -57.05
CA PRO A 295 13.16 -40.56 -57.27
C PRO A 295 13.86 -40.85 -58.61
N ILE A 296 14.87 -41.70 -58.55
CA ILE A 296 15.54 -42.31 -59.71
C ILE A 296 14.60 -43.38 -60.26
N ARG A 297 14.44 -43.35 -61.59
CA ARG A 297 13.57 -44.21 -62.39
C ARG A 297 14.37 -45.43 -62.82
N ASP A 298 13.85 -46.62 -62.52
CA ASP A 298 14.10 -47.86 -63.26
C ASP A 298 12.74 -48.40 -63.73
#